data_AF-A0A828PTL3-F1
#
_entry.id   AF-A0A828PTL3-F1
#
_cell.length_a   1.000
_cell.length_b   1.000
_cell.length_c   1.000
_cell.angle_alpha   90.00
_cell.angle_beta   90.00
_cell.angle_gamma   90.00
#
_symmetry.space_group_name_H-M   'P 1'
#
loop_
_entity.id
_entity.type
_entity.pdbx_description
1 polymer ?
#
loop_
_entity_poly.entity_id
_entity_poly.type
_entity_poly.pdbx_seq_one_letter_code
_entity_poly.pdbx_strand_id
1 'polypeptide(L)'
;MLGSEHAFAFFDMRASNGVNFHLEAFAIVAGTIQDNGTLYLICPHWHNLNETMDEDALRWNDNKLIATPHFYHYFKKCVHEFHFEVTAEFSYPTSDQNPVGFHQFTPQQQNIFENLPLDSADIHLIIAPRGRGKSTLAGKLAKQIVQHSPVLITARSQTALPSFWRINQSEHIQFLSPDVLIKQIEEQTYNAQSWLFIDEAASLPLPLLVRFCEVFHKVVLTTTTHNYEGTGRGFSLKLLPLLSRSVKQ
;
A
#
# COMPACT_ATOMS: atom_id res chain seq x y z
N MET A 1 1.95 10.32 6.99
CA MET A 1 2.25 10.38 5.54
C MET A 1 1.73 9.17 4.77
N LEU A 2 1.59 7.99 5.38
CA LEU A 2 0.88 6.88 4.72
C LEU A 2 -0.59 7.28 4.50
N GLY A 3 -1.02 7.36 3.24
CA GLY A 3 -2.40 7.64 2.85
C GLY A 3 -2.71 9.02 2.28
N SER A 4 -1.76 9.96 2.34
CA SER A 4 -1.85 11.26 1.67
C SER A 4 -1.00 11.23 0.41
N GLU A 5 -1.47 11.87 -0.65
CA GLU A 5 -0.73 12.03 -1.90
C GLU A 5 -0.21 13.47 -2.01
N HIS A 6 0.98 13.66 -2.57
CA HIS A 6 1.66 14.95 -2.67
C HIS A 6 2.15 15.19 -4.11
N ALA A 7 2.01 16.42 -4.60
CA ALA A 7 2.54 16.82 -5.91
C ALA A 7 4.07 16.91 -5.90
N PHE A 8 4.66 17.27 -4.75
CA PHE A 8 6.11 17.29 -4.58
C PHE A 8 6.50 16.86 -3.16
N ALA A 9 7.69 16.27 -3.02
CA ALA A 9 8.31 16.02 -1.73
C ALA A 9 9.83 16.13 -1.83
N PHE A 10 10.47 16.36 -0.69
CA PHE A 10 11.93 16.34 -0.53
C PHE A 10 12.31 15.21 0.40
N PHE A 11 13.32 14.43 0.01
CA PHE A 11 13.97 13.44 0.86
C PHE A 11 15.41 13.88 1.09
N ASP A 12 15.79 14.09 2.35
CA ASP A 12 17.10 14.61 2.72
C ASP A 12 18.03 13.47 3.18
N MET A 13 19.10 13.22 2.42
CA MET A 13 20.13 12.24 2.79
C MET A 13 21.27 12.85 3.59
N ARG A 14 21.27 14.17 3.86
CA ARG A 14 22.39 14.82 4.55
C ARG A 14 22.47 14.37 6.00
N ALA A 15 23.68 14.04 6.43
CA ALA A 15 23.97 13.71 7.81
C ALA A 15 25.27 14.38 8.27
N SER A 16 25.50 14.45 9.59
CA SER A 16 26.71 15.08 10.13
C SER A 16 27.98 14.30 9.78
N ASN A 17 27.89 12.97 9.72
CA ASN A 17 29.01 12.09 9.40
C ASN A 17 28.84 11.39 8.05
N GLY A 18 28.38 12.10 7.03
CA GLY A 18 28.26 11.59 5.66
C GLY A 18 26.83 11.67 5.14
N VAL A 19 26.24 10.52 4.85
CA VAL A 19 24.85 10.41 4.39
C VAL A 19 24.01 9.58 5.36
N ASN A 20 22.70 9.74 5.29
CA ASN A 20 21.74 8.86 5.93
C ASN A 20 20.67 8.52 4.89
N PHE A 21 20.81 7.38 4.22
CA PHE A 21 19.83 6.99 3.21
C PHE A 21 18.93 5.86 3.68
N HIS A 22 17.94 6.22 4.51
CA HIS A 22 16.90 5.29 4.95
C HIS A 22 16.02 4.86 3.76
N LEU A 23 16.40 3.75 3.11
CA LEU A 23 15.80 3.30 1.86
C LEU A 23 14.30 3.01 1.98
N GLU A 24 13.85 2.42 3.10
CA GLU A 24 12.41 2.15 3.29
C GLU A 24 11.60 3.44 3.45
N ALA A 25 12.14 4.47 4.11
CA ALA A 25 11.49 5.76 4.24
C ALA A 25 11.41 6.47 2.88
N PHE A 26 12.50 6.42 2.09
CA PHE A 26 12.52 6.94 0.72
C PHE A 26 11.46 6.27 -0.15
N ALA A 27 11.39 4.94 -0.09
CA ALA A 27 10.38 4.14 -0.74
C ALA A 27 8.95 4.49 -0.35
N ILE A 28 8.70 4.78 0.94
CA ILE A 28 7.40 5.23 1.44
C ILE A 28 7.04 6.59 0.84
N VAL A 29 7.97 7.55 0.86
CA VAL A 29 7.76 8.90 0.29
C VAL A 29 7.56 8.83 -1.22
N ALA A 30 8.34 8.04 -1.95
CA ALA A 30 8.15 7.83 -3.38
C ALA A 30 6.74 7.30 -3.70
N GLY A 31 6.20 6.44 -2.83
CA GLY A 31 4.85 5.91 -2.96
C GLY A 31 3.71 6.89 -2.67
N THR A 32 4.00 8.10 -2.16
CA THR A 32 2.99 9.15 -1.93
C THR A 32 2.98 10.21 -3.02
N ILE A 33 3.87 10.15 -4.00
CA ILE A 33 3.92 11.13 -5.10
C ILE A 33 2.80 10.86 -6.10
N GLN A 34 2.09 11.93 -6.47
CA GLN A 34 1.01 11.89 -7.46
C GLN A 34 1.54 11.63 -8.87
N ASP A 35 0.65 11.28 -9.79
CA ASP A 35 0.97 11.26 -11.22
C ASP A 35 1.44 12.66 -11.66
N ASN A 36 2.51 12.72 -12.46
CA ASN A 36 3.25 13.95 -12.81
C ASN A 36 3.87 14.73 -11.62
N GLY A 37 3.82 14.20 -10.41
CA GLY A 37 4.51 14.76 -9.26
C GLY A 37 6.02 14.54 -9.29
N THR A 38 6.76 15.27 -8.45
CA THR A 38 8.23 15.20 -8.42
C THR A 38 8.76 14.94 -7.00
N LEU A 39 9.59 13.91 -6.85
CA LEU A 39 10.36 13.66 -5.63
C LEU A 39 11.78 14.19 -5.81
N TYR A 40 12.18 15.12 -4.97
CA TYR A 40 13.55 15.65 -4.92
C TYR A 40 14.35 14.89 -3.86
N LEU A 41 15.49 14.32 -4.26
CA LEU A 41 16.44 13.68 -3.36
C LEU A 41 17.63 14.60 -3.14
N ILE A 42 17.82 15.07 -1.91
CA ILE A 42 18.96 15.90 -1.52
C ILE A 42 20.10 14.97 -1.15
N CYS A 43 21.00 14.72 -2.10
CA CYS A 43 22.17 13.87 -1.92
C CYS A 43 23.43 14.75 -1.76
N PRO A 44 24.10 14.76 -0.59
CA PRO A 44 25.41 15.39 -0.51
C PRO A 44 26.44 14.52 -1.24
N HIS A 45 27.58 15.11 -1.60
CA HIS A 45 28.75 14.32 -2.01
C HIS A 45 28.51 13.34 -3.17
N TRP A 46 27.63 13.67 -4.12
CA TRP A 46 27.22 12.76 -5.21
C TRP A 46 28.40 12.04 -5.89
N HIS A 47 29.47 12.78 -6.21
CA HIS A 47 30.65 12.21 -6.87
C HIS A 47 31.35 11.13 -6.03
N ASN A 48 31.58 11.38 -4.74
CA ASN A 48 32.27 10.49 -3.79
C ASN A 48 31.31 9.69 -2.90
N LEU A 49 30.03 9.60 -3.26
CA LEU A 49 28.99 8.93 -2.47
C LEU A 49 29.35 7.47 -2.10
N ASN A 50 30.06 6.76 -2.97
CA ASN A 50 30.46 5.37 -2.75
C ASN A 50 31.43 5.21 -1.57
N GLU A 51 32.19 6.26 -1.26
CA GLU A 51 33.19 6.29 -0.19
C GLU A 51 32.64 6.99 1.07
N THR A 52 31.43 7.53 0.99
CA THR A 52 30.80 8.27 2.08
C THR A 52 30.19 7.29 3.08
N MET A 53 30.37 7.58 4.37
CA MET A 53 29.76 6.79 5.46
C MET A 53 28.24 6.97 5.43
N ASP A 54 27.51 5.89 5.69
CA ASP A 54 26.05 5.88 5.73
C ASP A 54 25.55 5.62 7.15
N GLU A 55 24.98 6.63 7.79
CA GLU A 55 24.43 6.53 9.13
C GLU A 55 23.21 5.59 9.20
N ASP A 56 22.52 5.31 8.08
CA ASP A 56 21.45 4.30 8.07
C ASP A 56 22.02 2.89 8.35
N ALA A 57 23.30 2.65 8.07
CA ALA A 57 23.97 1.38 8.37
C ALA A 57 23.93 1.03 9.86
N LEU A 58 23.85 2.03 10.76
CA LEU A 58 23.72 1.79 12.19
C LEU A 58 22.50 0.92 12.53
N ARG A 59 21.42 0.98 11.73
CA ARG A 59 20.19 0.22 11.97
C ARG A 59 20.29 -1.26 11.61
N TRP A 60 21.12 -1.62 10.63
CA TRP A 60 21.14 -2.98 10.06
C TRP A 60 22.52 -3.65 10.08
N ASN A 61 23.57 -2.94 10.50
CA ASN A 61 24.95 -3.42 10.56
C ASN A 61 25.50 -3.37 12.00
N ASP A 62 24.80 -3.98 12.96
CA ASP A 62 25.23 -4.07 14.38
C ASP A 62 25.65 -2.73 15.00
N ASN A 63 24.94 -1.64 14.68
CA ASN A 63 25.26 -0.29 15.14
C ASN A 63 26.68 0.19 14.78
N LYS A 64 27.23 -0.28 13.64
CA LYS A 64 28.53 0.14 13.10
C LYS A 64 28.35 1.01 11.87
N LEU A 65 28.93 2.21 11.94
CA LEU A 65 29.01 3.13 10.82
C LEU A 65 29.96 2.57 9.75
N ILE A 66 29.46 2.40 8.54
CA ILE A 66 30.23 1.93 7.39
C ILE A 66 29.88 2.71 6.13
N ALA A 67 30.79 2.75 5.17
CA ALA A 67 30.45 3.12 3.80
C ALA A 67 29.76 1.94 3.09
N THR A 68 28.88 2.24 2.15
CA THR A 68 28.11 1.24 1.40
C THR A 68 28.40 1.33 -0.12
N PRO A 69 29.67 1.12 -0.56
CA PRO A 69 30.12 1.40 -1.93
C PRO A 69 29.35 0.63 -3.01
N HIS A 70 29.04 -0.64 -2.76
CA HIS A 70 28.30 -1.46 -3.71
C HIS A 70 26.86 -0.98 -3.91
N PHE A 71 26.20 -0.61 -2.81
CA PHE A 71 24.85 -0.07 -2.86
C PHE A 71 24.82 1.26 -3.61
N TYR A 72 25.73 2.19 -3.32
CA TYR A 72 25.78 3.48 -4.00
C TYR A 72 26.22 3.38 -5.46
N HIS A 73 27.06 2.40 -5.81
CA HIS A 73 27.33 2.08 -7.21
C HIS A 73 26.06 1.62 -7.94
N TYR A 74 25.30 0.70 -7.34
CA TYR A 74 24.02 0.25 -7.87
C TYR A 74 23.00 1.40 -7.97
N PHE A 75 22.89 2.23 -6.93
CA PHE A 75 22.00 3.39 -6.91
C PHE A 75 22.30 4.37 -8.05
N LYS A 76 23.57 4.73 -8.25
CA LYS A 76 24.02 5.57 -9.38
C LYS A 76 23.68 4.94 -10.73
N LYS A 77 23.83 3.62 -10.86
CA LYS A 77 23.42 2.90 -12.07
C LYS A 77 21.92 3.06 -12.33
N CYS A 78 21.07 2.90 -11.31
CA CYS A 78 19.62 3.12 -11.45
C CYS A 78 19.30 4.58 -11.81
N VAL A 79 19.95 5.56 -11.19
CA VAL A 79 19.77 6.99 -11.52
C VAL A 79 20.04 7.24 -13.01
N HIS A 80 21.12 6.68 -13.54
CA HIS A 80 21.45 6.78 -14.96
C HIS A 80 20.49 6.01 -15.87
N GLU A 81 20.17 4.75 -15.53
CA GLU A 81 19.31 3.86 -16.31
C GLU A 81 17.89 4.40 -16.47
N PHE A 82 17.34 5.02 -15.43
CA PHE A 82 16.00 5.62 -15.44
C PHE A 82 16.02 7.12 -15.78
N HIS A 83 17.15 7.65 -16.24
CA HIS A 83 17.31 9.04 -16.68
C HIS A 83 16.89 10.10 -15.64
N PHE A 84 17.17 9.87 -14.36
CA PHE A 84 16.94 10.86 -13.33
C PHE A 84 17.93 12.02 -13.47
N GLU A 85 17.41 13.25 -13.39
CA GLU A 85 18.24 14.46 -13.44
C GLU A 85 19.06 14.61 -12.15
N VAL A 86 20.36 14.87 -12.30
CA VAL A 86 21.26 15.19 -11.19
C VAL A 86 21.84 16.57 -11.45
N THR A 87 21.42 17.55 -10.66
CA THR A 87 21.81 18.94 -10.83
C THR A 87 22.13 19.59 -9.48
N ALA A 88 23.08 20.52 -9.49
CA ALA A 88 23.35 21.41 -8.37
C ALA A 88 22.45 22.66 -8.40
N GLU A 89 21.79 22.92 -9.53
CA GLU A 89 20.90 24.05 -9.73
C GLU A 89 19.47 23.65 -9.37
N PHE A 90 18.92 24.28 -8.32
CA PHE A 90 17.56 24.02 -7.89
C PHE A 90 16.63 25.14 -8.35
N SER A 91 15.68 24.78 -9.21
CA SER A 91 14.54 25.63 -9.55
C SER A 91 13.31 25.09 -8.85
N TYR A 92 12.60 25.94 -8.10
CA TYR A 92 11.33 25.55 -7.50
C TYR A 92 10.34 25.17 -8.61
N PRO A 93 9.67 24.00 -8.52
CA PRO A 93 8.57 23.72 -9.42
C PRO A 93 7.49 24.77 -9.17
N THR A 94 7.14 25.54 -10.20
CA THR A 94 5.96 26.41 -10.15
C THR A 94 4.72 25.52 -10.05
N SER A 95 3.99 25.70 -8.95
CA SER A 95 2.76 24.99 -8.62
C SER A 95 1.65 25.32 -9.61
N ASP A 96 1.68 24.76 -10.81
CA ASP A 96 0.58 24.85 -11.80
C ASP A 96 -0.12 23.51 -12.07
N GLN A 97 0.25 22.46 -11.35
CA GLN A 97 -0.47 21.19 -11.46
C GLN A 97 -1.57 21.13 -10.40
N ASN A 98 -2.77 21.56 -10.80
CA ASN A 98 -3.99 21.17 -10.11
C ASN A 98 -3.93 19.65 -9.87
N PRO A 99 -4.14 19.15 -8.64
CA PRO A 99 -4.18 17.72 -8.41
C PRO A 99 -5.31 17.18 -9.29
N VAL A 100 -4.94 16.44 -10.33
CA VAL A 100 -5.91 15.73 -11.16
C VAL A 100 -6.56 14.74 -10.20
N GLY A 101 -7.75 15.09 -9.72
CA GLY A 101 -8.47 14.25 -8.80
C GLY A 101 -8.58 12.87 -9.42
N PHE A 102 -8.16 11.84 -8.68
CA PHE A 102 -8.33 10.42 -9.00
C PHE A 102 -9.84 10.09 -9.10
N HIS A 103 -10.52 10.61 -10.10
CA HIS A 103 -11.95 10.46 -10.29
C HIS A 103 -12.26 9.36 -11.30
N GLN A 104 -11.37 9.09 -12.25
CA GLN A 104 -11.60 8.11 -13.30
C GLN A 104 -10.86 6.80 -13.01
N PHE A 105 -11.63 5.71 -12.99
CA PHE A 105 -11.04 4.37 -12.90
C PHE A 105 -10.31 4.03 -14.19
N THR A 106 -9.22 3.26 -14.07
CA THR A 106 -8.66 2.56 -15.24
C THR A 106 -9.70 1.57 -15.80
N PRO A 107 -9.61 1.16 -17.07
CA PRO A 107 -10.53 0.17 -17.63
C PRO A 107 -10.61 -1.14 -16.81
N GLN A 108 -9.49 -1.56 -16.21
CA GLN A 108 -9.44 -2.72 -15.31
C GLN A 108 -10.17 -2.47 -13.99
N GLN A 109 -9.95 -1.31 -13.36
CA GLN A 109 -10.67 -0.95 -12.14
C GLN A 109 -12.18 -0.79 -12.40
N GLN A 110 -12.57 -0.22 -13.54
CA GLN A 110 -13.97 -0.09 -13.96
C GLN A 110 -14.61 -1.47 -14.15
N ASN A 111 -13.91 -2.40 -14.80
CA ASN A 111 -14.39 -3.77 -14.96
C ASN A 111 -14.63 -4.46 -13.61
N ILE A 112 -13.69 -4.33 -12.65
CA ILE A 112 -13.87 -4.89 -11.30
C ILE A 112 -15.05 -4.21 -10.60
N PHE A 113 -15.14 -2.88 -10.68
CA PHE A 113 -16.20 -2.11 -10.03
C PHE A 113 -17.60 -2.51 -10.49
N GLU A 114 -17.79 -2.73 -11.80
CA GLU A 114 -19.07 -3.12 -12.38
C GLU A 114 -19.42 -4.59 -12.14
N ASN A 115 -18.44 -5.49 -12.23
CA ASN A 115 -18.71 -6.92 -12.28
C ASN A 115 -18.57 -7.63 -10.93
N LEU A 116 -17.72 -7.15 -10.01
CA LEU A 116 -17.50 -7.81 -8.72
C LEU A 116 -18.79 -7.93 -7.88
N PRO A 117 -19.63 -6.89 -7.75
CA PRO A 117 -20.87 -7.00 -6.96
C PRO A 117 -21.87 -8.03 -7.52
N LEU A 118 -21.78 -8.32 -8.82
CA LEU A 118 -22.67 -9.24 -9.54
C LEU A 118 -22.11 -10.67 -9.62
N ASP A 119 -20.83 -10.85 -9.27
CA ASP A 119 -20.13 -12.10 -9.46
C ASP A 119 -20.54 -13.15 -8.41
N SER A 120 -20.68 -14.40 -8.85
CA SER A 120 -21.13 -15.49 -7.99
C SER A 120 -20.08 -15.97 -7.00
N ALA A 121 -18.78 -15.69 -7.22
CA ALA A 121 -17.72 -16.17 -6.33
C ALA A 121 -17.90 -15.64 -4.90
N ASP A 122 -17.63 -16.51 -3.93
CA ASP A 122 -17.71 -16.20 -2.51
C ASP A 122 -16.62 -15.20 -2.08
N ILE A 123 -15.45 -15.33 -2.69
CA ILE A 123 -14.24 -14.62 -2.30
C ILE A 123 -13.63 -13.95 -3.53
N HIS A 124 -13.37 -12.65 -3.44
CA HIS A 124 -12.70 -11.86 -4.47
C HIS A 124 -11.36 -11.37 -3.97
N LEU A 125 -10.29 -11.67 -4.69
CA LEU A 125 -8.92 -11.33 -4.32
C LEU A 125 -8.33 -10.32 -5.31
N ILE A 126 -8.30 -9.04 -4.93
CA ILE A 126 -7.75 -7.95 -5.74
C ILE A 126 -6.27 -7.78 -5.43
N ILE A 127 -5.40 -8.20 -6.36
CA ILE A 127 -3.95 -8.09 -6.22
C ILE A 127 -3.38 -7.09 -7.21
N ALA A 128 -2.62 -6.10 -6.71
CA ALA A 128 -1.90 -5.16 -7.57
C ALA A 128 -0.70 -4.52 -6.84
N PRO A 129 0.29 -3.97 -7.56
CA PRO A 129 1.37 -3.19 -6.95
C PRO A 129 0.86 -2.03 -6.06
N ARG A 130 1.75 -1.50 -5.21
CA ARG A 130 1.50 -0.27 -4.45
C ARG A 130 1.15 0.89 -5.40
N GLY A 131 0.34 1.84 -4.93
CA GLY A 131 -0.09 3.00 -5.72
C GLY A 131 -1.13 2.74 -6.82
N ARG A 132 -1.60 1.50 -7.01
CA ARG A 132 -2.60 1.16 -8.06
C ARG A 132 -4.07 1.36 -7.64
N GLY A 133 -4.34 2.10 -6.57
CA GLY A 133 -5.69 2.48 -6.16
C GLY A 133 -6.58 1.35 -5.61
N LYS A 134 -6.03 0.24 -5.11
CA LYS A 134 -6.79 -0.91 -4.56
C LYS A 134 -7.74 -0.51 -3.42
N SER A 135 -7.24 0.17 -2.40
CA SER A 135 -8.05 0.61 -1.24
C SER A 135 -9.13 1.62 -1.66
N THR A 136 -8.85 2.45 -2.66
CA THR A 136 -9.83 3.38 -3.25
C THR A 136 -10.92 2.64 -4.03
N LEU A 137 -10.57 1.62 -4.81
CA LEU A 137 -11.53 0.74 -5.50
C LEU A 137 -12.39 -0.02 -4.48
N ALA A 138 -11.77 -0.63 -3.47
CA ALA A 138 -12.48 -1.30 -2.37
C ALA A 138 -13.45 -0.34 -1.66
N GLY A 139 -13.03 0.91 -1.44
CA GLY A 139 -13.89 1.96 -0.93
C GLY A 139 -15.13 2.18 -1.81
N LYS A 140 -14.94 2.46 -3.10
CA LYS A 140 -16.07 2.69 -4.01
C LYS A 140 -17.00 1.47 -4.10
N LEU A 141 -16.46 0.25 -4.13
CA LEU A 141 -17.24 -0.99 -4.10
C LEU A 141 -18.09 -1.09 -2.83
N ALA A 142 -17.48 -0.87 -1.66
CA ALA A 142 -18.19 -0.88 -0.38
C ALA A 142 -19.32 0.15 -0.35
N LYS A 143 -19.11 1.34 -0.91
CA LYS A 143 -20.15 2.39 -1.03
C LYS A 143 -21.37 1.96 -1.84
N GLN A 144 -21.15 1.20 -2.91
CA GLN A 144 -22.23 0.71 -3.75
C GLN A 144 -22.95 -0.46 -3.08
N ILE A 145 -22.19 -1.41 -2.52
CA ILE A 145 -22.74 -2.62 -1.91
C ILE A 145 -23.55 -2.30 -0.64
N VAL A 146 -23.11 -1.30 0.16
CA VAL A 146 -23.80 -0.92 1.40
C VAL A 146 -25.24 -0.43 1.19
N GLN A 147 -25.59 -0.04 -0.04
CA GLN A 147 -26.97 0.34 -0.39
C GLN A 147 -27.94 -0.84 -0.40
N HIS A 148 -27.43 -2.07 -0.51
CA HIS A 148 -28.24 -3.29 -0.67
C HIS A 148 -27.89 -4.40 0.33
N SER A 149 -26.73 -4.34 0.97
CA SER A 149 -26.27 -5.37 1.91
C SER A 149 -25.40 -4.75 3.00
N PRO A 150 -25.38 -5.31 4.22
CA PRO A 150 -24.50 -4.81 5.26
C PRO A 150 -23.03 -5.00 4.86
N VAL A 151 -22.18 -4.03 5.23
CA VAL A 151 -20.75 -4.03 4.88
C VAL A 151 -19.90 -3.81 6.13
N LEU A 152 -18.89 -4.65 6.29
CA LEU A 152 -17.84 -4.52 7.30
C LEU A 152 -16.50 -4.34 6.60
N ILE A 153 -15.60 -3.59 7.22
CA ILE A 153 -14.20 -3.53 6.81
C ILE A 153 -13.28 -3.84 7.98
N THR A 154 -12.25 -4.63 7.70
CA THR A 154 -11.14 -4.88 8.61
C THR A 154 -9.80 -4.66 7.91
N ALA A 155 -8.79 -4.34 8.69
CA ALA A 155 -7.40 -4.14 8.28
C ALA A 155 -6.54 -4.23 9.54
N ARG A 156 -5.20 -4.19 9.40
CA ARG A 156 -4.29 -4.16 10.56
C ARG A 156 -4.64 -3.06 11.58
N SER A 157 -5.09 -1.90 11.11
CA SER A 157 -5.60 -0.80 11.95
C SER A 157 -6.53 0.11 11.15
N GLN A 158 -7.37 0.89 11.84
CA GLN A 158 -8.22 1.89 11.17
C GLN A 158 -7.39 2.96 10.46
N THR A 159 -6.24 3.32 11.03
CA THR A 159 -5.29 4.28 10.47
C THR A 159 -4.64 3.81 9.15
N ALA A 160 -4.76 2.52 8.82
CA ALA A 160 -4.29 1.96 7.55
C ALA A 160 -5.29 2.14 6.39
N LEU A 161 -6.47 2.72 6.64
CA LEU A 161 -7.56 2.86 5.66
C LEU A 161 -7.84 4.29 5.14
N PRO A 162 -6.90 5.25 5.10
CA PRO A 162 -7.21 6.63 4.71
C PRO A 162 -7.75 6.73 3.28
N SER A 163 -7.21 5.96 2.34
CA SER A 163 -7.66 5.97 0.93
C SER A 163 -9.03 5.31 0.73
N PHE A 164 -9.41 4.38 1.60
CA PHE A 164 -10.75 3.76 1.61
C PHE A 164 -11.79 4.76 2.13
N TRP A 165 -11.52 5.43 3.26
CA TRP A 165 -12.42 6.40 3.87
C TRP A 165 -12.49 7.72 3.11
N ARG A 166 -11.45 8.11 2.36
CA ARG A 166 -11.47 9.33 1.54
C ARG A 166 -12.67 9.38 0.56
N ILE A 167 -13.12 8.23 0.06
CA ILE A 167 -14.26 8.14 -0.86
C ILE A 167 -15.56 7.73 -0.14
N ASN A 168 -15.47 7.31 1.13
CA ASN A 168 -16.56 6.83 1.95
C ASN A 168 -16.72 7.65 3.22
N GLN A 169 -17.71 8.54 3.21
CA GLN A 169 -18.21 9.19 4.43
C GLN A 169 -19.47 8.51 4.96
N SER A 170 -19.75 7.27 4.53
CA SER A 170 -20.97 6.57 4.93
C SER A 170 -20.83 6.02 6.34
N GLU A 171 -21.72 6.44 7.24
CA GLU A 171 -21.83 5.91 8.60
C GLU A 171 -22.31 4.44 8.63
N HIS A 172 -22.77 3.90 7.49
CA HIS A 172 -23.28 2.53 7.37
C HIS A 172 -22.19 1.47 7.16
N ILE A 173 -20.94 1.88 6.93
CA ILE A 173 -19.81 0.96 6.80
C ILE A 173 -19.04 0.99 8.12
N GLN A 174 -19.00 -0.14 8.81
CA GLN A 174 -18.32 -0.25 10.11
C GLN A 174 -16.90 -0.81 9.96
N PHE A 175 -15.93 -0.13 10.57
CA PHE A 175 -14.61 -0.72 10.80
C PHE A 175 -14.63 -1.61 12.05
N LEU A 176 -14.09 -2.82 11.94
CA LEU A 176 -13.77 -3.68 13.06
C LEU A 176 -12.31 -4.11 12.98
N SER A 177 -11.57 -3.97 14.08
CA SER A 177 -10.21 -4.54 14.14
C SER A 177 -10.27 -6.08 14.06
N PRO A 178 -9.18 -6.74 13.62
CA PRO A 178 -9.17 -8.19 13.49
C PRO A 178 -9.53 -8.92 14.79
N ASP A 179 -9.04 -8.42 15.93
CA ASP A 179 -9.30 -9.03 17.25
C ASP A 179 -10.76 -8.91 17.66
N VAL A 180 -11.40 -7.76 17.40
CA VAL A 180 -12.83 -7.56 17.70
C VAL A 180 -13.68 -8.44 16.79
N LEU A 181 -13.32 -8.54 15.50
CA LEU A 181 -14.03 -9.38 14.55
C LEU A 181 -13.96 -10.86 14.94
N ILE A 182 -12.79 -11.35 15.34
CA ILE A 182 -12.63 -12.72 15.86
C ILE A 182 -13.46 -12.95 17.10
N LYS A 183 -13.41 -12.03 18.07
CA LYS A 183 -14.23 -12.14 19.28
C LYS A 183 -15.72 -12.23 18.95
N GLN A 184 -16.21 -11.43 18.01
CA GLN A 184 -17.62 -11.50 17.56
C GLN A 184 -17.94 -12.83 16.87
N ILE A 185 -16.99 -13.42 16.14
CA ILE A 185 -17.13 -14.74 15.53
C ILE A 185 -17.23 -15.83 16.60
N GLU A 186 -16.37 -15.78 17.62
CA GLU A 186 -16.35 -16.73 18.74
C GLU A 186 -17.62 -16.64 19.59
N GLU A 187 -18.10 -15.42 19.85
CA GLU A 187 -19.33 -15.14 20.59
C GLU A 187 -20.60 -15.32 19.74
N GLN A 188 -20.47 -15.63 18.44
CA GLN A 188 -21.57 -15.76 17.49
C GLN A 188 -22.46 -14.51 17.37
N THR A 189 -21.88 -13.33 17.58
CA THR A 189 -22.58 -12.03 17.54
C THR A 189 -22.38 -11.28 16.21
N TYR A 190 -21.61 -11.86 15.28
CA TYR A 190 -21.37 -11.32 13.94
C TYR A 190 -22.55 -11.57 12.98
N ASN A 191 -22.68 -10.73 11.96
CA ASN A 191 -23.62 -10.94 10.86
C ASN A 191 -22.91 -11.58 9.65
N ALA A 192 -23.11 -12.88 9.44
CA ALA A 192 -22.52 -13.63 8.32
C ALA A 192 -22.94 -13.14 6.92
N GLN A 193 -24.08 -12.44 6.82
CA GLN A 193 -24.59 -11.86 5.56
C GLN A 193 -23.88 -10.54 5.20
N SER A 194 -23.05 -9.99 6.08
CA SER A 194 -22.24 -8.82 5.78
C SER A 194 -21.17 -9.16 4.75
N TRP A 195 -20.99 -8.26 3.77
CA TRP A 195 -19.79 -8.27 2.94
C TRP A 195 -18.60 -7.84 3.79
N LEU A 196 -17.57 -8.68 3.87
CA LEU A 196 -16.35 -8.35 4.58
C LEU A 196 -15.28 -7.86 3.59
N PHE A 197 -14.86 -6.62 3.74
CA PHE A 197 -13.67 -6.07 3.08
C PHE A 197 -12.46 -6.25 3.99
N ILE A 198 -11.36 -6.76 3.43
CA ILE A 198 -10.07 -6.91 4.12
C ILE A 198 -9.01 -6.17 3.30
N ASP A 199 -8.59 -4.99 3.77
CA ASP A 199 -7.57 -4.20 3.06
C ASP A 199 -6.14 -4.61 3.48
N GLU A 200 -5.23 -4.70 2.52
CA GLU A 200 -3.86 -5.20 2.70
C GLU A 200 -3.84 -6.53 3.49
N ALA A 201 -4.60 -7.52 3.02
CA ALA A 201 -4.82 -8.79 3.71
C ALA A 201 -3.52 -9.53 4.07
N ALA A 202 -2.46 -9.41 3.26
CA ALA A 202 -1.14 -10.00 3.59
C ALA A 202 -0.50 -9.45 4.86
N SER A 203 -1.04 -8.37 5.42
CA SER A 203 -0.62 -7.78 6.69
C SER A 203 -1.17 -8.51 7.93
N LEU A 204 -2.14 -9.42 7.74
CA LEU A 204 -2.81 -10.20 8.77
C LEU A 204 -2.34 -11.67 8.77
N PRO A 205 -2.38 -12.38 9.92
CA PRO A 205 -2.08 -13.81 9.98
C PRO A 205 -3.00 -14.66 9.09
N LEU A 206 -2.41 -15.61 8.35
CA LEU A 206 -3.17 -16.53 7.47
C LEU A 206 -4.34 -17.26 8.18
N PRO A 207 -4.20 -17.79 9.41
CA PRO A 207 -5.32 -18.46 10.08
C PRO A 207 -6.53 -17.55 10.30
N LEU A 208 -6.32 -16.25 10.56
CA LEU A 208 -7.42 -15.30 10.71
C LEU A 208 -8.14 -15.08 9.39
N LEU A 209 -7.39 -14.95 8.29
CA LEU A 209 -7.97 -14.74 6.96
C LEU A 209 -8.79 -15.95 6.50
N VAL A 210 -8.28 -17.17 6.72
CA VAL A 210 -9.03 -18.40 6.47
C VAL A 210 -10.33 -18.39 7.27
N ARG A 211 -10.24 -18.08 8.58
CA ARG A 211 -11.42 -18.04 9.44
C ARG A 211 -12.46 -17.01 8.96
N PHE A 212 -12.03 -15.82 8.57
CA PHE A 212 -12.93 -14.81 8.00
C PHE A 212 -13.58 -15.28 6.69
N CYS A 213 -12.81 -15.92 5.82
CA CYS A 213 -13.32 -16.47 4.56
C CYS A 213 -14.30 -17.65 4.76
N GLU A 214 -14.19 -18.39 5.86
CA GLU A 214 -15.14 -19.46 6.20
C GLU A 214 -16.51 -18.92 6.64
N VAL A 215 -16.52 -17.84 7.43
CA VAL A 215 -17.74 -17.40 8.13
C VAL A 215 -18.56 -16.32 7.42
N PHE A 216 -17.93 -15.46 6.61
CA PHE A 216 -18.64 -14.40 5.89
C PHE A 216 -19.02 -14.84 4.48
N HIS A 217 -20.28 -14.65 4.08
CA HIS A 217 -20.77 -15.12 2.78
C HIS A 217 -20.05 -14.48 1.58
N LYS A 218 -19.68 -13.21 1.68
CA LYS A 218 -18.93 -12.52 0.62
C LYS A 218 -17.71 -11.83 1.23
N VAL A 219 -16.52 -12.09 0.68
CA VAL A 219 -15.26 -11.51 1.17
C VAL A 219 -14.49 -10.88 0.02
N VAL A 220 -14.08 -9.62 0.18
CA VAL A 220 -13.23 -8.90 -0.76
C VAL A 220 -11.90 -8.62 -0.09
N LEU A 221 -10.83 -9.28 -0.55
CA LEU A 221 -9.48 -9.07 -0.07
C LEU A 221 -8.72 -8.18 -1.05
N THR A 222 -8.07 -7.14 -0.55
CA THR A 222 -7.04 -6.43 -1.34
C THR A 222 -5.66 -6.81 -0.81
N THR A 223 -4.68 -6.93 -1.70
CA THR A 223 -3.30 -7.13 -1.26
C THR A 223 -2.29 -6.59 -2.27
N THR A 224 -1.13 -6.18 -1.78
CA THR A 224 -0.01 -5.74 -2.61
C THR A 224 0.78 -6.94 -3.13
N THR A 225 1.13 -6.95 -4.43
CA THR A 225 2.00 -8.01 -5.01
C THR A 225 3.42 -7.97 -4.43
N HIS A 226 3.90 -6.78 -4.07
CA HIS A 226 5.24 -6.51 -3.56
C HIS A 226 5.12 -5.49 -2.41
N ASN A 227 5.36 -5.94 -1.19
CA ASN A 227 6.02 -5.09 -0.20
C ASN A 227 7.53 -5.22 -0.43
N TYR A 228 8.32 -4.28 0.10
CA TYR A 228 9.79 -4.39 0.17
C TYR A 228 10.25 -5.68 0.89
N GLU A 229 9.31 -6.38 1.55
CA GLU A 229 9.46 -7.70 2.19
C GLU A 229 9.08 -8.90 1.29
N GLY A 230 8.69 -8.71 0.02
CA GLY A 230 8.49 -9.80 -0.95
C GLY A 230 7.27 -10.71 -0.76
N THR A 231 6.30 -10.36 0.09
CA THR A 231 5.28 -11.32 0.58
C THR A 231 4.02 -11.49 -0.29
N GLY A 232 3.74 -10.62 -1.26
CA GLY A 232 2.42 -10.59 -1.94
C GLY A 232 2.09 -11.80 -2.83
N ARG A 233 3.01 -12.26 -3.67
CA ARG A 233 2.82 -13.49 -4.46
C ARG A 233 2.87 -14.74 -3.59
N GLY A 234 3.77 -14.77 -2.60
CA GLY A 234 3.84 -15.88 -1.63
C GLY A 234 2.57 -15.97 -0.79
N PHE A 235 1.91 -14.85 -0.53
CA PHE A 235 0.65 -14.79 0.21
C PHE A 235 -0.49 -15.47 -0.53
N SER A 236 -0.76 -15.12 -1.79
CA SER A 236 -1.87 -15.74 -2.54
C SER A 236 -1.63 -17.24 -2.76
N LEU A 237 -0.37 -17.64 -3.03
CA LEU A 237 0.01 -19.04 -3.16
C LEU A 237 -0.18 -19.86 -1.87
N LYS A 238 -0.14 -19.22 -0.69
CA LYS A 238 -0.40 -19.86 0.60
C LYS A 238 -1.86 -19.81 1.01
N LEU A 239 -2.57 -18.71 0.74
CA LEU A 239 -3.96 -18.52 1.14
C LEU A 239 -4.90 -19.37 0.27
N LEU A 240 -4.77 -19.30 -1.06
CA LEU A 240 -5.72 -19.93 -1.98
C LEU A 240 -5.88 -21.45 -1.74
N PRO A 241 -4.82 -22.24 -1.49
CA PRO A 241 -4.98 -23.67 -1.19
C PRO A 241 -5.69 -23.98 0.14
N LEU A 242 -5.78 -23.01 1.06
CA LEU A 242 -6.46 -23.16 2.35
C LEU A 242 -7.95 -22.82 2.26
N LEU A 243 -8.40 -22.23 1.15
CA LEU A 243 -9.80 -21.85 0.96
C LEU A 243 -10.57 -22.98 0.27
N SER A 244 -11.69 -23.38 0.86
CA SER A 244 -12.60 -24.39 0.32
C SER A 244 -13.73 -23.81 -0.53
N ARG A 245 -13.84 -22.48 -0.59
CA ARG A 245 -14.93 -21.74 -1.22
C ARG A 245 -14.51 -21.17 -2.57
N SER A 246 -15.48 -20.73 -3.36
CA SER A 246 -15.21 -20.22 -4.71
C SER A 246 -14.42 -18.90 -4.65
N VAL A 247 -13.28 -18.84 -5.35
CA VAL A 247 -12.40 -17.65 -5.37
C VAL A 247 -12.26 -17.12 -6.80
N LYS A 248 -12.38 -15.80 -6.94
CA LYS A 248 -12.02 -15.07 -8.16
C LYS A 248 -10.90 -14.08 -7.86
N GLN A 249 -9.83 -14.14 -8.65
CA GLN A 249 -8.66 -13.27 -8.55
C GLN A 249 -8.62 -12.29 -9.73
#